data_AF-A0A1F3MVR5-F1
#
_entry.id   AF-A0A1F3MVR5-F1
#
_cell.length_a   1.000
_cell.length_b   1.000
_cell.length_c   1.000
_cell.angle_alpha   90.00
_cell.angle_beta   90.00
_cell.angle_gamma   90.00
#
_symmetry.space_group_name_H-M   'P 1'
#
loop_
_entity.id
_entity.type
_entity.pdbx_description
1 polymer ?
#
loop_
_entity_poly.entity_id
_entity_poly.type
_entity_poly.pdbx_seq_one_letter_code
_entity_poly.pdbx_strand_id
1 'polypeptide(L)'
;MNQLLSRLAAPLIIALSGCNPIDRNPPDCLVRVFPEQGDSLTVFLFDGAGSVDDMTEPWQLKIRWDAESDGKWETDFSISKQFSWRFPTNGLYSVTGEVQDGAGNRSTNTFIVDVREVFRDSSFTDSRDGRPYPAVLLVNRWWMSENLMYGQKTEDFVITRPNGIIEYYADQNDEYGAYYTWSEATREGEDSVAGICPPGWRLPRKKDIREINDLVYFKKNLGKYLLEDGILGLDLRLSGRFVRSAGKWDGQGSRSSLWINDGTKPGRFKSWALYRNSSETDALAIVYEGDWGAAAYEGWPIDWGEFNYGQVALPVRCVKDYQ
;
A
#
# COMPACT_ATOMS: atom_id res chain seq x y z
N MET A 1 -56.25 32.31 -65.61
CA MET A 1 -54.84 32.46 -66.01
C MET A 1 -54.02 31.58 -65.07
N ASN A 2 -53.46 30.49 -65.63
CA ASN A 2 -52.41 29.56 -65.18
C ASN A 2 -52.05 29.32 -63.69
N GLN A 3 -52.09 28.01 -63.37
CA GLN A 3 -51.11 27.19 -62.62
C GLN A 3 -50.84 27.47 -61.14
N LEU A 4 -51.06 26.45 -60.29
CA LEU A 4 -49.95 25.66 -59.72
C LEU A 4 -50.48 24.48 -58.88
N LEU A 5 -50.09 23.27 -59.29
CA LEU A 5 -50.19 22.04 -58.51
C LEU A 5 -49.20 22.11 -57.33
N SER A 6 -49.68 22.05 -56.10
CA SER A 6 -48.83 21.68 -54.95
C SER A 6 -49.19 20.25 -54.51
N ARG A 7 -48.30 19.31 -54.82
CA ARG A 7 -48.34 17.95 -54.28
C ARG A 7 -47.91 18.03 -52.81
N LEU A 8 -48.80 17.65 -51.90
CA LEU A 8 -48.44 17.36 -50.51
C LEU A 8 -47.58 16.09 -50.48
N ALA A 9 -46.27 16.24 -50.36
CA ALA A 9 -45.38 15.17 -49.96
C ALA A 9 -45.44 15.06 -48.43
N ALA A 10 -46.09 14.01 -47.91
CA ALA A 10 -46.00 13.67 -46.50
C ALA A 10 -44.60 13.12 -46.22
N PRO A 11 -43.82 13.69 -45.28
CA PRO A 11 -42.57 13.09 -44.87
C PRO A 11 -42.88 11.78 -44.13
N LEU A 12 -42.48 10.66 -44.71
CA LEU A 12 -42.43 9.37 -44.02
C LEU A 12 -41.29 9.47 -42.99
N ILE A 13 -41.62 9.80 -41.75
CA ILE A 13 -40.69 9.71 -40.62
C ILE A 13 -40.47 8.22 -40.36
N ILE A 14 -39.43 7.66 -40.97
CA ILE A 14 -38.91 6.35 -40.58
C ILE A 14 -38.22 6.57 -39.24
N ALA A 15 -38.96 6.33 -38.15
CA ALA A 15 -38.36 6.14 -36.84
C ALA A 15 -37.52 4.86 -36.91
N LEU A 16 -36.23 5.02 -37.21
CA LEU A 16 -35.22 4.02 -36.94
C LEU A 16 -35.15 3.87 -35.41
N SER A 17 -36.06 3.05 -34.87
CA SER A 17 -35.81 2.42 -33.58
C SER A 17 -34.63 1.48 -33.82
N GLY A 18 -33.42 2.02 -33.64
CA GLY A 18 -32.24 1.20 -33.43
C GLY A 18 -32.58 0.29 -32.27
N CYS A 19 -32.83 -0.99 -32.56
CA CYS A 19 -32.98 -2.00 -31.55
C CYS A 19 -31.58 -2.15 -30.94
N ASN A 20 -31.30 -1.41 -29.87
CA ASN A 20 -30.15 -1.76 -29.04
C ASN A 20 -30.34 -3.22 -28.65
N PRO A 21 -29.33 -4.08 -28.83
CA PRO A 21 -29.43 -5.48 -28.42
C PRO A 21 -29.86 -5.50 -26.96
N ILE A 22 -30.91 -6.27 -26.65
CA ILE A 22 -31.30 -6.50 -25.27
C ILE A 22 -30.22 -7.40 -24.68
N ASP A 23 -29.45 -6.84 -23.76
CA ASP A 23 -28.47 -7.58 -22.99
C ASP A 23 -29.17 -8.55 -22.03
N ARG A 24 -28.76 -9.81 -22.08
CA ARG A 24 -29.27 -10.93 -21.26
C ARG A 24 -28.14 -11.73 -20.62
N ASN A 25 -26.89 -11.41 -20.94
CA ASN A 25 -25.76 -12.15 -20.44
C ASN A 25 -25.43 -11.58 -19.06
N PRO A 26 -25.31 -12.41 -18.02
CA PRO A 26 -24.86 -11.90 -16.74
C PRO A 26 -23.37 -11.53 -16.81
N PRO A 27 -22.93 -10.56 -15.99
CA PRO A 27 -21.53 -10.20 -15.90
C PRO A 27 -20.68 -11.38 -15.39
N ASP A 28 -19.38 -11.36 -15.67
CA ASP A 28 -18.41 -12.24 -15.00
C ASP A 28 -17.96 -11.57 -13.68
N CYS A 29 -18.51 -12.06 -12.57
CA CYS A 29 -18.23 -11.54 -11.23
C CYS A 29 -16.90 -12.11 -10.72
N LEU A 30 -15.90 -11.24 -10.59
CA LEU A 30 -14.59 -11.58 -10.06
C LEU A 30 -14.34 -10.78 -8.79
N VAL A 31 -14.49 -11.44 -7.64
CA VAL A 31 -14.19 -10.86 -6.33
C VAL A 31 -12.92 -11.43 -5.72
N ARG A 32 -12.24 -10.61 -4.93
CA ARG A 32 -11.03 -10.97 -4.20
C ARG A 32 -11.10 -10.39 -2.80
N VAL A 33 -10.50 -11.09 -1.83
CA VAL A 33 -10.35 -10.58 -0.47
C VAL A 33 -8.87 -10.45 -0.13
N PHE A 34 -8.50 -9.37 0.56
CA PHE A 34 -7.13 -9.17 1.03
C PHE A 34 -7.08 -8.58 2.45
N PRO A 35 -6.24 -9.12 3.36
CA PRO A 35 -5.55 -10.41 3.23
C PRO A 35 -6.56 -11.58 3.24
N GLU A 36 -6.20 -12.75 2.73
CA GLU A 36 -7.10 -13.92 2.76
C GLU A 36 -7.19 -14.54 4.18
N GLN A 37 -6.27 -14.14 5.05
CA GLN A 37 -6.16 -14.58 6.42
C GLN A 37 -5.74 -13.42 7.32
N GLY A 38 -6.29 -13.37 8.52
CA GLY A 38 -5.98 -12.36 9.52
C GLY A 38 -6.49 -12.77 10.89
N ASP A 39 -6.44 -11.85 11.85
CA ASP A 39 -7.09 -12.01 13.14
C ASP A 39 -8.29 -11.06 13.29
N SER A 40 -8.90 -11.06 14.47
CA SER A 40 -10.04 -10.20 14.79
C SER A 40 -9.72 -8.69 14.82
N LEU A 41 -8.45 -8.29 14.71
CA LEU A 41 -8.02 -6.89 14.54
C LEU A 41 -7.76 -6.54 13.06
N THR A 42 -7.62 -7.55 12.21
CA THR A 42 -7.31 -7.38 10.80
C THR A 42 -8.50 -6.79 10.04
N VAL A 43 -8.25 -5.75 9.26
CA VAL A 43 -9.21 -5.19 8.31
C VAL A 43 -9.05 -5.91 6.97
N PHE A 44 -10.12 -6.53 6.51
CA PHE A 44 -10.20 -7.25 5.24
C PHE A 44 -10.78 -6.32 4.17
N LEU A 45 -10.18 -6.33 2.99
CA LEU A 45 -10.62 -5.60 1.82
C LEU A 45 -11.27 -6.56 0.84
N PHE A 46 -12.49 -6.29 0.45
CA PHE A 46 -13.16 -6.95 -0.66
C PHE A 46 -13.02 -6.08 -1.91
N ASP A 47 -12.61 -6.68 -3.02
CA ASP A 47 -12.37 -6.00 -4.29
C ASP A 47 -13.05 -6.74 -5.45
N GLY A 48 -13.99 -6.07 -6.11
CA GLY A 48 -14.68 -6.55 -7.30
C GLY A 48 -14.18 -5.91 -8.60
N ALA A 49 -13.08 -5.14 -8.58
CA ALA A 49 -12.59 -4.36 -9.72
C ALA A 49 -12.24 -5.20 -10.97
N GLY A 50 -12.00 -6.50 -10.80
CA GLY A 50 -11.72 -7.42 -11.89
C GLY A 50 -12.96 -7.92 -12.65
N SER A 51 -14.16 -7.54 -12.22
CA SER A 51 -15.40 -7.99 -12.86
C SER A 51 -15.59 -7.32 -14.23
N VAL A 52 -16.10 -8.08 -15.19
CA VAL A 52 -16.27 -7.65 -16.58
C VAL A 52 -17.64 -8.09 -17.11
N ASP A 53 -18.06 -7.49 -18.22
CA ASP A 53 -19.30 -7.81 -18.91
C ASP A 53 -19.11 -7.58 -20.42
N ASP A 54 -19.95 -8.20 -21.25
CA ASP A 54 -19.81 -8.09 -22.71
C ASP A 54 -20.42 -6.80 -23.28
N MET A 55 -21.41 -6.22 -22.60
CA MET A 55 -22.14 -5.02 -23.05
C MET A 55 -22.05 -3.84 -22.07
N THR A 56 -21.70 -4.08 -20.81
CA THR A 56 -21.55 -3.06 -19.77
C THR A 56 -20.09 -2.78 -19.47
N GLU A 57 -19.71 -1.51 -19.60
CA GLU A 57 -18.33 -1.10 -19.33
C GLU A 57 -17.95 -1.33 -17.85
N PRO A 58 -16.72 -1.76 -17.55
CA PRO A 58 -16.32 -2.10 -16.19
C PRO A 58 -16.55 -0.99 -15.15
N TRP A 59 -16.49 0.29 -15.52
CA TRP A 59 -16.76 1.40 -14.59
C TRP A 59 -18.26 1.61 -14.30
N GLN A 60 -19.15 1.08 -15.13
CA GLN A 60 -20.61 1.16 -14.95
C GLN A 60 -21.17 -0.01 -14.14
N LEU A 61 -20.44 -1.14 -14.10
CA LEU A 61 -20.80 -2.28 -13.25
C LEU A 61 -20.93 -1.87 -11.78
N LYS A 62 -22.04 -2.30 -11.17
CA LYS A 62 -22.30 -2.10 -9.74
C LYS A 62 -22.04 -3.39 -8.99
N ILE A 63 -21.57 -3.29 -7.76
CA ILE A 63 -21.39 -4.44 -6.87
C ILE A 63 -21.99 -4.16 -5.50
N ARG A 64 -22.42 -5.21 -4.82
CA ARG A 64 -22.73 -5.23 -3.39
C ARG A 64 -22.10 -6.44 -2.71
N TRP A 65 -21.94 -6.35 -1.39
CA TRP A 65 -21.22 -7.32 -0.57
C TRP A 65 -22.09 -7.89 0.54
N ASP A 66 -21.95 -9.20 0.72
CA ASP A 66 -22.42 -9.99 1.85
C ASP A 66 -21.17 -10.62 2.48
N ALA A 67 -20.73 -10.07 3.61
CA ALA A 67 -19.45 -10.36 4.25
C ALA A 67 -19.43 -11.74 4.91
N GLU A 68 -20.58 -12.26 5.31
CA GLU A 68 -20.72 -13.56 5.99
C GLU A 68 -21.44 -14.61 5.14
N SER A 69 -21.86 -14.22 3.92
CA SER A 69 -22.68 -15.00 3.01
C SER A 69 -23.97 -15.51 3.66
N ASP A 70 -24.54 -14.73 4.58
CA ASP A 70 -25.72 -15.09 5.37
C ASP A 70 -27.05 -14.66 4.73
N GLY A 71 -26.97 -14.03 3.55
CA GLY A 71 -28.10 -13.49 2.80
C GLY A 71 -28.48 -12.06 3.17
N LYS A 72 -27.81 -11.44 4.15
CA LYS A 72 -27.88 -10.01 4.44
C LYS A 72 -26.74 -9.30 3.74
N TRP A 73 -27.06 -8.15 3.16
CA TRP A 73 -26.08 -7.37 2.40
C TRP A 73 -25.61 -6.20 3.26
N GLU A 74 -24.29 -6.11 3.51
CA GLU A 74 -23.69 -4.96 4.22
C GLU A 74 -23.73 -3.69 3.39
N THR A 75 -23.85 -3.82 2.07
CA THR A 75 -23.86 -2.69 1.14
C THR A 75 -25.00 -2.79 0.13
N ASP A 76 -25.55 -1.64 -0.26
CA ASP A 76 -26.33 -1.53 -1.49
C ASP A 76 -25.43 -1.59 -2.74
N PHE A 77 -26.03 -1.82 -3.91
CA PHE A 77 -25.32 -1.78 -5.18
C PHE A 77 -24.63 -0.43 -5.42
N SER A 78 -23.32 -0.46 -5.62
CA SER A 78 -22.49 0.73 -5.83
C SER A 78 -21.49 0.52 -6.96
N ILE A 79 -21.14 1.59 -7.67
CA ILE A 79 -20.02 1.58 -8.61
C ILE A 79 -18.65 1.56 -7.91
N SER A 80 -18.62 1.84 -6.60
CA SER A 80 -17.42 1.66 -5.77
C SER A 80 -17.21 0.17 -5.51
N LYS A 81 -16.23 -0.42 -6.19
CA LYS A 81 -16.00 -1.88 -6.17
C LYS A 81 -15.22 -2.39 -4.97
N GLN A 82 -15.02 -1.54 -3.96
CA GLN A 82 -14.19 -1.84 -2.80
C GLN A 82 -14.97 -1.63 -1.52
N PHE A 83 -14.85 -2.58 -0.62
CA PHE A 83 -15.46 -2.55 0.72
C PHE A 83 -14.46 -3.07 1.73
N SER A 84 -14.44 -2.49 2.92
CA SER A 84 -13.56 -2.92 4.01
C SER A 84 -14.41 -3.44 5.15
N TRP A 85 -14.06 -4.61 5.67
CA TRP A 85 -14.80 -5.29 6.71
C TRP A 85 -13.84 -5.87 7.74
N ARG A 86 -14.30 -5.94 8.98
CA ARG A 86 -13.57 -6.61 10.06
C ARG A 86 -14.51 -7.60 10.70
N PHE A 87 -14.06 -8.85 10.76
CA PHE A 87 -14.84 -9.91 11.37
C PHE A 87 -14.74 -9.83 12.90
N PRO A 88 -15.87 -9.97 13.62
CA PRO A 88 -15.91 -9.77 15.06
C PRO A 88 -15.32 -10.95 15.86
N THR A 89 -15.35 -12.14 15.28
CA THR A 89 -14.89 -13.38 15.92
C THR A 89 -13.96 -14.15 14.99
N ASN A 90 -13.23 -15.10 15.56
CA ASN A 90 -12.48 -16.07 14.78
C ASN A 90 -13.41 -17.07 14.09
N GLY A 91 -13.01 -17.52 12.90
CA GLY A 91 -13.76 -18.46 12.08
C GLY A 91 -13.36 -18.39 10.61
N LEU A 92 -13.86 -19.36 9.85
CA LEU A 92 -13.84 -19.30 8.39
C LEU A 92 -15.11 -18.59 7.93
N TYR A 93 -14.96 -17.48 7.22
CA TYR A 93 -16.06 -16.69 6.67
C TYR A 93 -16.13 -16.85 5.17
N SER A 94 -17.35 -16.93 4.64
CA SER A 94 -17.59 -16.86 3.19
C SER A 94 -18.03 -15.45 2.85
N VAL A 95 -17.30 -14.78 1.97
CA VAL A 95 -17.62 -13.43 1.49
C VAL A 95 -18.18 -13.56 0.09
N THR A 96 -19.41 -13.09 -0.12
CA THR A 96 -20.08 -13.11 -1.42
C THR A 96 -20.21 -11.70 -1.97
N GLY A 97 -19.73 -11.47 -3.19
CA GLY A 97 -20.04 -10.26 -3.94
C GLY A 97 -21.00 -10.56 -5.09
N GLU A 98 -21.94 -9.66 -5.32
CA GLU A 98 -22.87 -9.72 -6.45
C GLU A 98 -22.66 -8.52 -7.36
N VAL A 99 -22.37 -8.78 -8.63
CA VAL A 99 -22.20 -7.74 -9.65
C VAL A 99 -23.48 -7.65 -10.47
N GLN A 100 -23.88 -6.42 -10.78
CA GLN A 100 -25.02 -6.10 -11.64
C GLN A 100 -24.55 -5.25 -12.82
N ASP A 101 -24.99 -5.64 -14.02
CA ASP A 101 -24.74 -4.93 -15.28
C ASP A 101 -25.75 -3.78 -15.51
N GLY A 102 -25.65 -3.11 -16.67
CA GLY A 102 -26.55 -2.02 -17.05
C GLY A 102 -27.99 -2.45 -17.39
N ALA A 103 -28.19 -3.70 -17.80
CA ALA A 103 -29.49 -4.29 -18.11
C ALA A 103 -30.19 -4.89 -16.89
N GLY A 104 -29.47 -5.01 -15.78
CA GLY A 104 -29.92 -5.54 -14.51
C GLY A 104 -29.62 -7.02 -14.29
N ASN A 105 -28.93 -7.72 -15.21
CA ASN A 105 -28.52 -9.11 -14.97
C ASN A 105 -27.43 -9.14 -13.89
N ARG A 106 -27.32 -10.29 -13.21
CA ARG A 106 -26.51 -10.44 -12.01
C ARG A 106 -25.76 -11.76 -11.99
N SER A 107 -24.60 -11.74 -11.37
CA SER A 107 -23.84 -12.93 -11.01
C SER A 107 -23.13 -12.71 -9.68
N THR A 108 -22.83 -13.83 -9.01
CA THR A 108 -22.15 -13.84 -7.71
C THR A 108 -20.85 -14.59 -7.79
N ASN A 109 -19.91 -14.22 -6.92
CA ASN A 109 -18.72 -14.99 -6.63
C ASN A 109 -18.44 -14.94 -5.12
N THR A 110 -17.97 -16.06 -4.57
CA THR A 110 -17.75 -16.24 -3.14
C THR A 110 -16.30 -16.61 -2.86
N PHE A 111 -15.73 -16.04 -1.81
CA PHE A 111 -14.35 -16.24 -1.36
C PHE A 111 -14.30 -16.62 0.13
N ILE A 112 -13.28 -17.38 0.56
CA ILE A 112 -13.14 -17.81 1.97
C ILE A 112 -12.08 -16.95 2.67
N VAL A 113 -12.44 -16.39 3.82
CA VAL A 113 -11.53 -15.65 4.70
C VAL A 113 -11.29 -16.45 5.98
N ASP A 114 -10.03 -16.61 6.36
CA ASP A 114 -9.63 -17.28 7.61
C ASP A 114 -9.30 -16.25 8.70
N VAL A 115 -10.22 -16.05 9.64
CA VAL A 115 -10.04 -15.15 10.78
C VAL A 115 -9.65 -15.97 12.00
N ARG A 116 -8.46 -15.73 12.53
CA ARG A 116 -7.92 -16.48 13.66
C ARG A 116 -8.06 -15.68 14.95
N GLU A 117 -7.78 -16.35 16.07
CA GLU A 117 -7.53 -15.65 17.34
C GLU A 117 -6.49 -14.55 17.11
N VAL A 118 -6.56 -13.46 17.90
CA VAL A 118 -5.54 -12.40 17.88
C VAL A 118 -4.18 -13.07 17.88
N PHE A 119 -3.44 -12.89 16.80
CA PHE A 119 -2.11 -13.44 16.75
C PHE A 119 -1.35 -12.73 17.86
N ARG A 120 -0.74 -13.48 18.78
CA ARG A 120 0.11 -12.87 19.83
C ARG A 120 1.13 -11.91 19.23
N ASP A 121 1.51 -12.12 17.96
CA ASP A 121 2.48 -11.36 17.19
C ASP A 121 1.90 -10.14 16.41
N SER A 122 0.60 -9.83 16.51
CA SER A 122 0.05 -8.54 15.99
C SER A 122 0.49 -7.34 16.85
N SER A 123 1.15 -7.61 17.96
CA SER A 123 2.12 -6.74 18.60
C SER A 123 3.24 -7.59 19.19
N PHE A 124 4.42 -7.05 19.38
CA PHE A 124 5.48 -7.75 20.11
C PHE A 124 6.31 -6.75 20.92
N THR A 125 6.99 -7.23 21.94
CA THR A 125 7.91 -6.40 22.73
C THR A 125 9.34 -6.66 22.28
N ASP A 126 10.07 -5.61 21.89
CA ASP A 126 11.50 -5.72 21.64
C ASP A 126 12.21 -6.05 22.96
N SER A 127 12.82 -7.23 23.02
CA SER A 127 13.48 -7.73 24.24
C SER A 127 14.70 -6.91 24.65
N ARG A 128 15.20 -6.04 23.76
CA ARG A 128 16.43 -5.26 23.98
C ARG A 128 16.18 -3.99 24.79
N ASP A 129 14.98 -3.42 24.71
CA ASP A 129 14.60 -2.17 25.40
C ASP A 129 13.21 -2.20 26.06
N GLY A 130 12.44 -3.27 25.87
CA GLY A 130 11.11 -3.44 26.46
C GLY A 130 10.01 -2.67 25.73
N ARG A 131 10.28 -2.08 24.57
CA ARG A 131 9.31 -1.30 23.82
C ARG A 131 8.34 -2.21 23.04
N PRO A 132 7.02 -2.03 23.17
CA PRO A 132 6.05 -2.73 22.34
C PRO A 132 5.97 -2.09 20.95
N TYR A 133 5.80 -2.93 19.94
CA TYR A 133 5.62 -2.58 18.54
C TYR A 133 4.39 -3.30 17.98
N PRO A 134 3.42 -2.60 17.38
CA PRO A 134 2.36 -3.23 16.60
C PRO A 134 2.94 -3.85 15.31
N ALA A 135 2.28 -4.90 14.85
CA ALA A 135 2.64 -5.58 13.61
C ALA A 135 1.41 -6.12 12.88
N VAL A 136 1.51 -6.22 11.56
CA VAL A 136 0.47 -6.70 10.67
C VAL A 136 0.97 -7.85 9.82
N LEU A 137 0.14 -8.86 9.61
CA LEU A 137 0.44 -9.99 8.75
C LEU A 137 0.03 -9.67 7.31
N LEU A 138 1.01 -9.56 6.40
CA LEU A 138 0.80 -9.30 4.99
C LEU A 138 1.64 -10.27 4.16
N VAL A 139 0.97 -11.02 3.27
CA VAL A 139 1.61 -11.97 2.34
C VAL A 139 2.57 -12.94 3.06
N ASN A 140 2.06 -13.67 4.07
CA ASN A 140 2.83 -14.63 4.88
C ASN A 140 4.08 -14.02 5.56
N ARG A 141 4.02 -12.72 5.89
CA ARG A 141 5.08 -12.02 6.61
C ARG A 141 4.51 -11.04 7.61
N TRP A 142 5.05 -11.05 8.82
CA TRP A 142 4.81 -10.01 9.81
C TRP A 142 5.60 -8.76 9.44
N TRP A 143 4.92 -7.62 9.42
CA TRP A 143 5.51 -6.29 9.24
C TRP A 143 5.26 -5.48 10.49
N MET A 144 6.28 -4.81 11.03
CA MET A 144 6.00 -3.72 11.97
C MET A 144 5.08 -2.68 11.32
N SER A 145 4.06 -2.20 12.02
CA SER A 145 3.22 -1.09 11.53
C SER A 145 3.68 0.28 12.04
N GLU A 146 4.71 0.32 12.88
CA GLU A 146 5.42 1.56 13.23
C GLU A 146 6.92 1.46 12.88
N ASN A 147 7.60 2.60 12.85
CA ASN A 147 9.03 2.65 12.63
C ASN A 147 9.78 2.22 13.90
N LEU A 148 10.81 1.39 13.75
CA LEU A 148 11.70 0.99 14.84
C LEU A 148 12.33 2.23 15.48
N MET A 149 12.47 2.20 16.80
CA MET A 149 13.16 3.22 17.59
C MET A 149 13.90 2.54 18.73
N TYR A 150 15.06 2.00 18.37
CA TYR A 150 16.04 1.36 19.22
C TYR A 150 17.37 2.13 19.17
N GLY A 151 18.04 2.29 20.31
CA GLY A 151 19.35 2.97 20.40
C GLY A 151 19.29 4.31 21.13
N GLN A 152 20.25 5.20 20.85
CA GLN A 152 20.36 6.52 21.47
C GLN A 152 20.04 7.63 20.46
N LYS A 153 19.17 8.57 20.85
CA LYS A 153 18.91 9.78 20.06
C LYS A 153 20.18 10.65 20.05
N THR A 154 20.58 11.10 18.87
CA THR A 154 21.71 12.02 18.70
C THR A 154 21.25 13.33 18.07
N GLU A 155 21.74 14.43 18.65
CA GLU A 155 21.64 15.78 18.11
C GLU A 155 22.89 16.15 17.30
N ASP A 156 23.96 15.34 17.42
CA ASP A 156 25.21 15.58 16.74
C ASP A 156 25.08 15.17 15.26
N PHE A 157 24.97 16.20 14.41
CA PHE A 157 25.02 16.07 12.95
C PHE A 157 26.37 15.53 12.44
N VAL A 158 27.34 15.33 13.33
CA VAL A 158 28.68 14.82 13.04
C VAL A 158 28.70 13.31 13.26
N ILE A 159 28.91 12.60 12.15
CA ILE A 159 29.41 11.21 12.05
C ILE A 159 29.14 10.37 13.30
N THR A 160 28.03 9.62 13.28
CA THR A 160 27.93 8.41 14.10
C THR A 160 29.19 7.60 13.80
N ARG A 161 30.06 7.49 14.80
CA ARG A 161 31.32 6.76 14.63
C ARG A 161 31.00 5.30 14.86
N PRO A 162 31.60 4.37 14.11
CA PRO A 162 31.54 2.95 14.43
C PRO A 162 32.11 2.75 15.85
N ASN A 163 31.25 2.78 16.85
CA ASN A 163 31.58 2.73 18.28
C ASN A 163 30.82 1.59 18.98
N GLY A 164 30.01 0.84 18.22
CA GLY A 164 29.18 -0.27 18.72
C GLY A 164 27.90 0.16 19.43
N ILE A 165 27.59 1.46 19.49
CA ILE A 165 26.35 2.02 20.01
C ILE A 165 25.46 2.34 18.83
N ILE A 166 24.21 1.85 18.85
CA ILE A 166 23.24 2.21 17.83
C ILE A 166 22.72 3.62 18.11
N GLU A 167 22.90 4.50 17.15
CA GLU A 167 22.49 5.91 17.22
C GLU A 167 21.41 6.22 16.19
N TYR A 168 20.53 7.17 16.50
CA TYR A 168 19.49 7.60 15.56
C TYR A 168 19.20 9.10 15.66
N TYR A 169 18.73 9.65 14.55
CA TYR A 169 18.14 10.98 14.50
C TYR A 169 16.63 10.88 14.68
N ALA A 170 16.01 11.89 15.28
CA ALA A 170 14.56 12.01 15.33
C ALA A 170 14.18 13.49 15.31
N ASP A 171 12.98 13.79 14.80
CA ASP A 171 12.50 15.17 14.79
C ASP A 171 12.23 15.69 16.22
N GLN A 172 11.83 16.95 16.34
CA GLN A 172 11.64 17.60 17.64
C GLN A 172 10.58 16.91 18.51
N ASN A 173 9.60 16.24 17.89
CA ASN A 173 8.46 15.62 18.57
C ASN A 173 8.49 14.09 18.51
N ASP A 174 9.54 13.50 17.93
CA ASP A 174 9.66 12.08 17.60
C ASP A 174 8.46 11.54 16.79
N GLU A 175 7.79 12.40 16.00
CA GLU A 175 6.50 12.14 15.34
C GLU A 175 6.56 10.92 14.39
N TYR A 176 7.66 10.82 13.65
CA TYR A 176 7.87 9.80 12.62
C TYR A 176 8.75 8.63 13.08
N GLY A 177 9.14 8.61 14.35
CA GLY A 177 10.06 7.63 14.89
C GLY A 177 11.53 7.96 14.65
N ALA A 178 12.39 6.94 14.72
CA ALA A 178 13.83 7.09 14.56
C ALA A 178 14.30 6.93 13.11
N TYR A 179 15.37 7.66 12.76
CA TYR A 179 16.02 7.67 11.47
C TYR A 179 17.45 7.19 11.64
N TYR A 180 17.78 6.11 10.95
CA TYR A 180 19.09 5.46 11.03
C TYR A 180 19.88 5.74 9.77
N THR A 181 21.18 5.93 9.92
CA THR A 181 22.06 5.88 8.76
C THR A 181 22.11 4.44 8.23
N TRP A 182 22.54 4.23 6.99
CA TRP A 182 22.72 2.87 6.48
C TRP A 182 23.69 2.04 7.34
N SER A 183 24.76 2.68 7.83
CA SER A 183 25.74 2.08 8.74
C SER A 183 25.06 1.57 10.00
N GLU A 184 24.28 2.43 10.66
CA GLU A 184 23.53 2.07 11.86
C GLU A 184 22.54 0.94 11.55
N ALA A 185 21.69 1.12 10.54
CA ALA A 185 20.63 0.16 10.19
C ALA A 185 21.15 -1.26 9.90
N THR A 186 22.39 -1.37 9.39
CA THR A 186 23.03 -2.64 9.03
C THR A 186 24.11 -3.09 10.01
N ARG A 187 24.28 -2.38 11.14
CA ARG A 187 25.37 -2.61 12.10
C ARG A 187 26.74 -2.63 11.42
N GLU A 188 27.08 -1.56 10.70
CA GLU A 188 28.31 -1.41 9.94
C GLU A 188 28.50 -2.50 8.85
N GLY A 189 27.41 -3.12 8.40
CA GLY A 189 27.42 -4.22 7.45
C GLY A 189 27.79 -5.58 8.05
N GLU A 190 27.95 -5.70 9.38
CA GLU A 190 28.23 -6.95 10.09
C GLU A 190 27.07 -7.94 9.98
N ASP A 191 25.83 -7.44 10.03
CA ASP A 191 24.62 -8.24 9.86
C ASP A 191 23.76 -7.65 8.75
N SER A 192 24.13 -7.99 7.52
CA SER A 192 23.40 -7.54 6.32
C SER A 192 22.03 -8.18 6.14
N VAL A 193 21.55 -9.02 7.06
CA VAL A 193 20.21 -9.61 6.96
C VAL A 193 19.32 -9.08 8.08
N ALA A 194 19.71 -9.28 9.34
CA ALA A 194 18.91 -8.79 10.46
C ALA A 194 19.09 -7.28 10.69
N GLY A 195 20.30 -6.75 10.48
CA GLY A 195 20.62 -5.37 10.78
C GLY A 195 20.35 -5.03 12.24
N ILE A 196 19.69 -3.90 12.49
CA ILE A 196 19.25 -3.46 13.83
C ILE A 196 17.89 -4.03 14.25
N CYS A 197 17.29 -4.94 13.48
CA CYS A 197 15.99 -5.47 13.84
C CYS A 197 16.03 -6.33 15.12
N PRO A 198 14.91 -6.42 15.86
CA PRO A 198 14.82 -7.26 17.06
C PRO A 198 15.13 -8.74 16.75
N PRO A 199 15.48 -9.57 17.76
CA PRO A 199 15.72 -11.00 17.56
C PRO A 199 14.57 -11.69 16.81
N GLY A 200 14.89 -12.42 15.75
CA GLY A 200 13.92 -13.11 14.88
C GLY A 200 13.27 -12.22 13.81
N TRP A 201 13.53 -10.92 13.83
CA TRP A 201 13.14 -9.98 12.78
C TRP A 201 14.34 -9.60 11.91
N ARG A 202 14.07 -9.06 10.74
CA ARG A 202 15.08 -8.63 9.77
C ARG A 202 14.66 -7.39 9.01
N LEU A 203 15.62 -6.76 8.32
CA LEU A 203 15.29 -5.70 7.37
C LEU A 203 14.45 -6.26 6.21
N PRO A 204 13.54 -5.47 5.62
CA PRO A 204 12.76 -5.88 4.46
C PRO A 204 13.67 -6.07 3.25
N ARG A 205 13.37 -7.07 2.44
CA ARG A 205 14.02 -7.39 1.17
C ARG A 205 13.20 -6.84 0.01
N LYS A 206 13.83 -6.73 -1.15
CA LYS A 206 13.17 -6.40 -2.41
C LYS A 206 11.99 -7.32 -2.71
N LYS A 207 12.11 -8.61 -2.38
CA LYS A 207 11.02 -9.58 -2.53
C LYS A 207 9.82 -9.18 -1.67
N ASP A 208 10.06 -8.84 -0.41
CA ASP A 208 9.01 -8.42 0.52
C ASP A 208 8.29 -7.16 0.02
N ILE A 209 9.05 -6.19 -0.51
CA ILE A 209 8.46 -4.99 -1.11
C ILE A 209 7.62 -5.32 -2.35
N ARG A 210 8.10 -6.20 -3.24
CA ARG A 210 7.34 -6.59 -4.44
C ARG A 210 6.02 -7.25 -4.08
N GLU A 211 6.03 -8.13 -3.08
CA GLU A 211 4.81 -8.77 -2.58
C GLU A 211 3.79 -7.72 -2.11
N ILE A 212 4.21 -6.67 -1.41
CA ILE A 212 3.32 -5.55 -1.05
C ILE A 212 2.87 -4.74 -2.28
N ASN A 213 3.78 -4.43 -3.20
CA ASN A 213 3.46 -3.67 -4.40
C ASN A 213 2.44 -4.40 -5.29
N ASP A 214 2.56 -5.73 -5.42
CA ASP A 214 1.67 -6.55 -6.25
C ASP A 214 0.23 -6.53 -5.71
N LEU A 215 0.06 -6.46 -4.39
CA LEU A 215 -1.26 -6.31 -3.76
C LEU A 215 -1.97 -5.01 -4.14
N VAL A 216 -1.20 -3.95 -4.32
CA VAL A 216 -1.72 -2.60 -4.59
C VAL A 216 -1.55 -2.15 -6.04
N TYR A 217 -1.02 -3.00 -6.92
CA TYR A 217 -0.61 -2.66 -8.28
C TYR A 217 -1.73 -2.01 -9.13
N PHE A 218 -2.96 -2.52 -9.02
CA PHE A 218 -4.11 -2.01 -9.79
C PHE A 218 -4.87 -0.86 -9.09
N LYS A 219 -4.38 -0.38 -7.95
CA LYS A 219 -5.10 0.57 -7.09
C LYS A 219 -4.71 2.01 -7.43
N LYS A 220 -5.72 2.87 -7.65
CA LYS A 220 -5.53 4.28 -8.05
C LYS A 220 -5.22 5.25 -6.89
N ASN A 221 -5.31 4.80 -5.64
CA ASN A 221 -5.05 5.60 -4.43
C ASN A 221 -4.31 4.74 -3.41
N LEU A 222 -2.97 4.68 -3.52
CA LEU A 222 -2.14 3.81 -2.68
C LEU A 222 -2.17 4.25 -1.21
N GLY A 223 -2.40 5.54 -0.94
CA GLY A 223 -2.47 6.08 0.41
C GLY A 223 -3.56 5.44 1.26
N LYS A 224 -4.74 5.21 0.68
CA LYS A 224 -5.84 4.48 1.34
C LYS A 224 -5.43 3.09 1.83
N TYR A 225 -4.41 2.50 1.25
CA TYR A 225 -3.94 1.15 1.58
C TYR A 225 -2.77 1.17 2.54
N LEU A 226 -1.80 2.04 2.29
CA LEU A 226 -0.47 1.93 2.89
C LEU A 226 -0.18 2.93 4.00
N LEU A 227 -0.86 4.08 4.01
CA LEU A 227 -0.59 5.13 4.99
C LEU A 227 -1.26 4.87 6.33
N GLU A 228 -1.12 5.80 7.29
CA GLU A 228 -1.81 5.78 8.58
C GLU A 228 -3.32 5.62 8.42
N ASP A 229 -3.90 4.74 9.23
CA ASP A 229 -5.30 4.27 9.12
C ASP A 229 -5.63 3.62 7.76
N GLY A 230 -4.59 3.24 7.03
CA GLY A 230 -4.69 2.58 5.74
C GLY A 230 -5.17 1.13 5.89
N ILE A 231 -5.83 0.64 4.86
CA ILE A 231 -6.51 -0.67 4.86
C ILE A 231 -5.55 -1.82 5.16
N LEU A 232 -4.28 -1.74 4.77
CA LEU A 232 -3.31 -2.81 5.02
C LEU A 232 -2.71 -2.77 6.43
N GLY A 233 -3.06 -1.78 7.26
CA GLY A 233 -2.53 -1.63 8.62
C GLY A 233 -1.00 -1.47 8.67
N LEU A 234 -0.37 -1.11 7.55
CA LEU A 234 1.04 -0.78 7.55
C LEU A 234 1.27 0.55 8.24
N ASP A 235 0.34 1.50 8.20
CA ASP A 235 0.50 2.82 8.83
C ASP A 235 1.81 3.50 8.44
N LEU A 236 2.15 3.49 7.14
CA LEU A 236 3.31 4.24 6.66
C LEU A 236 3.05 5.73 6.86
N ARG A 237 3.84 6.36 7.73
CA ARG A 237 3.85 7.81 7.81
C ARG A 237 4.76 8.39 6.74
N LEU A 238 4.39 9.54 6.17
CA LEU A 238 5.20 10.29 5.20
C LEU A 238 6.37 10.99 5.92
N SER A 239 7.29 10.17 6.44
CA SER A 239 8.39 10.56 7.32
C SER A 239 9.50 11.35 6.63
N GLY A 240 9.54 11.40 5.30
CA GLY A 240 10.67 11.97 4.59
C GLY A 240 11.97 11.24 4.95
N ARG A 241 13.05 12.02 4.97
CA ARG A 241 14.41 11.60 5.33
C ARG A 241 15.12 12.70 6.09
N PHE A 242 16.14 12.32 6.85
CA PHE A 242 17.06 13.27 7.46
C PHE A 242 18.34 13.37 6.63
N VAL A 243 18.76 14.60 6.29
CA VAL A 243 19.98 14.89 5.53
C VAL A 243 21.05 15.38 6.50
N ARG A 244 22.00 14.49 6.82
CA ARG A 244 23.03 14.69 7.84
C ARG A 244 24.03 15.77 7.46
N SER A 245 24.47 15.79 6.20
CA SER A 245 25.44 16.78 5.71
C SER A 245 24.92 18.21 5.82
N ALA A 246 23.60 18.40 5.74
CA ALA A 246 22.94 19.70 5.85
C ALA A 246 22.30 19.97 7.21
N GLY A 247 22.15 18.95 8.07
CA GLY A 247 21.40 19.03 9.32
C GLY A 247 19.92 19.36 9.10
N LYS A 248 19.30 18.87 8.01
CA LYS A 248 17.95 19.27 7.57
C LYS A 248 17.04 18.08 7.29
N TRP A 249 15.75 18.28 7.54
CA TRP A 249 14.67 17.35 7.16
C TRP A 249 14.22 17.59 5.72
N ASP A 250 13.89 16.51 5.02
CA ASP A 250 13.54 16.57 3.60
C ASP A 250 12.36 15.65 3.25
N GLY A 251 11.28 16.24 2.73
CA GLY A 251 10.10 15.53 2.24
C GLY A 251 9.16 14.94 3.31
N GLN A 252 9.22 15.43 4.54
CA GLN A 252 8.18 15.15 5.54
C GLN A 252 6.81 15.63 5.03
N GLY A 253 5.78 14.81 5.20
CA GLY A 253 4.42 15.05 4.69
C GLY A 253 4.23 14.78 3.19
N SER A 254 5.30 14.52 2.41
CA SER A 254 5.22 14.30 0.96
C SER A 254 5.82 12.98 0.48
N ARG A 255 6.66 12.31 1.28
CA ARG A 255 7.16 10.97 0.97
C ARG A 255 7.43 10.18 2.23
N SER A 256 7.41 8.86 2.12
CA SER A 256 7.98 7.94 3.10
C SER A 256 9.13 7.18 2.45
N SER A 257 10.15 6.82 3.22
CA SER A 257 11.28 6.04 2.70
C SER A 257 11.82 5.13 3.79
N LEU A 258 11.86 3.83 3.53
CA LEU A 258 12.31 2.81 4.47
C LEU A 258 13.58 2.14 3.95
N TRP A 259 14.52 1.83 4.83
CA TRP A 259 15.66 0.99 4.46
C TRP A 259 15.19 -0.41 4.06
N ILE A 260 15.76 -0.92 2.97
CA ILE A 260 15.63 -2.32 2.54
C ILE A 260 17.01 -2.94 2.37
N ASN A 261 17.13 -4.25 2.60
CA ASN A 261 18.38 -4.96 2.49
C ASN A 261 18.20 -6.39 1.96
N ASP A 262 18.79 -6.69 0.81
CA ASP A 262 18.73 -8.01 0.17
C ASP A 262 19.85 -8.98 0.62
N GLY A 263 20.73 -8.58 1.56
CA GLY A 263 21.81 -9.42 2.06
C GLY A 263 22.93 -9.71 1.04
N THR A 264 22.85 -9.15 -0.17
CA THR A 264 23.97 -9.09 -1.12
C THR A 264 24.78 -7.83 -0.85
N LYS A 265 26.13 -7.94 -0.88
CA LYS A 265 27.11 -6.86 -0.63
C LYS A 265 26.59 -5.45 -0.97
N PRO A 266 26.93 -4.43 -0.14
CA PRO A 266 26.44 -3.07 -0.32
C PRO A 266 26.81 -2.57 -1.71
N GLY A 267 25.82 -2.12 -2.48
CA GLY A 267 26.16 -1.46 -3.73
C GLY A 267 25.07 -1.24 -4.77
N ARG A 268 23.83 -1.75 -4.61
CA ARG A 268 22.77 -1.39 -5.59
C ARG A 268 21.37 -1.15 -5.06
N PHE A 269 20.99 -1.50 -3.83
CA PHE A 269 19.58 -1.44 -3.41
C PHE A 269 19.48 -0.83 -2.03
N LYS A 270 18.67 0.23 -1.83
CA LYS A 270 18.73 1.00 -0.57
C LYS A 270 17.39 1.31 0.07
N SER A 271 16.39 1.81 -0.66
CA SER A 271 15.12 2.20 -0.01
C SER A 271 13.86 1.82 -0.76
N TRP A 272 12.82 1.48 -0.01
CA TRP A 272 11.44 1.49 -0.50
C TRP A 272 10.84 2.87 -0.22
N ALA A 273 10.34 3.54 -1.27
CA ALA A 273 9.80 4.88 -1.15
C ALA A 273 8.35 4.93 -1.65
N LEU A 274 7.53 5.65 -0.88
CA LEU A 274 6.19 6.07 -1.25
C LEU A 274 6.22 7.58 -1.46
N TYR A 275 5.84 8.05 -2.64
CA TYR A 275 5.78 9.47 -2.99
C TYR A 275 4.35 9.91 -3.14
N ARG A 276 3.98 11.01 -2.49
CA ARG A 276 2.74 11.73 -2.76
C ARG A 276 3.03 12.86 -3.74
N ASN A 277 2.45 12.79 -4.93
CA ASN A 277 2.55 13.89 -5.89
C ASN A 277 1.41 14.91 -5.71
N SER A 278 1.51 16.04 -6.41
CA SER A 278 0.57 17.17 -6.34
C SER A 278 -0.86 16.84 -6.81
N SER A 279 -1.07 15.67 -7.42
CA SER A 279 -2.39 15.17 -7.82
C SER A 279 -2.94 14.13 -6.83
N GLU A 280 -2.32 13.99 -5.65
CA GLU A 280 -2.61 12.95 -4.64
C GLU A 280 -2.53 11.51 -5.17
N THR A 281 -1.87 11.32 -6.31
CA THR A 281 -1.56 9.98 -6.82
C THR A 281 -0.28 9.52 -6.18
N ASP A 282 -0.44 8.71 -5.13
CA ASP A 282 0.68 8.09 -4.45
C ASP A 282 1.37 7.07 -5.40
N ALA A 283 2.70 7.04 -5.38
CA ALA A 283 3.51 6.15 -6.22
C ALA A 283 4.55 5.39 -5.39
N LEU A 284 4.73 4.11 -5.68
CA LEU A 284 5.72 3.25 -5.02
C LEU A 284 6.93 3.07 -5.91
N ALA A 285 8.12 3.19 -5.32
CA ALA A 285 9.37 2.88 -5.98
C ALA A 285 10.31 2.10 -5.06
N ILE A 286 11.08 1.20 -5.66
CA ILE A 286 12.31 0.71 -5.04
C ILE A 286 13.44 1.54 -5.64
N VAL A 287 14.19 2.23 -4.80
CA VAL A 287 15.23 3.18 -5.21
C VAL A 287 16.61 2.56 -5.04
N TYR A 288 17.41 2.63 -6.11
CA TYR A 288 18.74 2.05 -6.18
C TYR A 288 19.84 3.08 -5.99
N GLU A 289 20.98 2.63 -5.49
CA GLU A 289 22.19 3.44 -5.46
C GLU A 289 22.70 3.64 -6.90
N GLY A 290 22.77 4.89 -7.35
CA GLY A 290 23.19 5.24 -8.71
C GLY A 290 22.07 5.36 -9.75
N ASP A 291 20.78 5.11 -9.40
CA ASP A 291 19.64 5.50 -10.26
C ASP A 291 19.60 7.01 -10.51
N TRP A 292 20.18 7.76 -9.58
CA TRP A 292 20.36 9.19 -9.66
C TRP A 292 21.83 9.44 -9.93
N GLY A 293 22.20 9.69 -11.19
CA GLY A 293 23.47 10.35 -11.48
C GLY A 293 23.50 11.63 -10.65
N ALA A 294 24.57 11.83 -9.89
CA ALA A 294 24.72 12.83 -8.83
C ALA A 294 24.43 14.31 -9.21
N ALA A 295 24.11 14.60 -10.47
CA ALA A 295 23.89 15.93 -11.01
C ALA A 295 22.42 16.35 -11.24
N ALA A 296 21.40 15.50 -11.06
CA ALA A 296 20.04 15.86 -11.51
C ALA A 296 18.85 15.25 -10.74
N TYR A 297 18.95 15.01 -9.43
CA TYR A 297 17.69 14.92 -8.67
C TYR A 297 17.11 16.34 -8.64
N GLU A 298 16.06 16.61 -9.42
CA GLU A 298 15.48 17.97 -9.58
C GLU A 298 15.07 18.62 -8.25
N GLY A 299 14.95 17.85 -7.16
CA GLY A 299 14.68 18.34 -5.82
C GLY A 299 15.83 18.29 -4.81
N TRP A 300 17.09 18.01 -5.21
CA TRP A 300 18.24 17.97 -4.30
C TRP A 300 18.95 19.31 -4.33
N PRO A 301 18.93 20.10 -3.24
CA PRO A 301 19.57 21.40 -3.20
C PRO A 301 21.07 21.31 -3.47
N ILE A 302 21.58 22.19 -4.34
CA ILE A 302 22.99 22.23 -4.75
C ILE A 302 23.91 22.44 -3.54
N ASP A 303 23.46 23.17 -2.52
CA ASP A 303 24.20 23.42 -1.28
C ASP A 303 24.37 22.18 -0.40
N TRP A 304 23.64 21.09 -0.67
CA TRP A 304 23.79 19.82 0.04
C TRP A 304 24.85 18.90 -0.58
N GLY A 305 25.40 19.27 -1.74
CA GLY A 305 26.41 18.50 -2.48
C GLY A 305 25.82 17.37 -3.31
N GLU A 306 26.63 16.37 -3.65
CA GLU A 306 26.17 15.19 -4.38
C GLU A 306 25.32 14.29 -3.49
N PHE A 307 24.13 13.92 -3.97
CA PHE A 307 23.28 12.96 -3.25
C PHE A 307 23.99 11.62 -3.09
N ASN A 308 24.18 11.18 -1.85
CA ASN A 308 24.52 9.80 -1.56
C ASN A 308 23.80 9.31 -0.30
N TYR A 309 23.54 7.99 -0.26
CA TYR A 309 22.83 7.39 0.85
C TYR A 309 23.61 7.36 2.18
N GLY A 310 24.92 7.61 2.18
CA GLY A 310 25.70 7.77 3.40
C GLY A 310 25.41 9.10 4.12
N GLN A 311 24.91 10.11 3.40
CA GLN A 311 24.53 11.41 3.92
C GLN A 311 23.11 11.47 4.46
N VAL A 312 22.31 10.42 4.27
CA VAL A 312 20.92 10.41 4.73
C VAL A 312 20.68 9.37 5.82
N ALA A 313 19.70 9.65 6.66
CA ALA A 313 19.12 8.69 7.58
C ALA A 313 17.64 8.48 7.24
N LEU A 314 17.22 7.23 7.23
CA LEU A 314 15.85 6.80 6.93
C LEU A 314 15.30 5.95 8.09
N PRO A 315 13.98 5.90 8.28
CA PRO A 315 13.39 4.96 9.22
C PRO A 315 13.63 3.50 8.83
N VAL A 316 13.64 2.65 9.86
CA VAL A 316 13.71 1.19 9.74
C VAL A 316 12.37 0.60 10.13
N ARG A 317 11.91 -0.36 9.34
CA ARG A 317 10.74 -1.17 9.66
C ARG A 317 11.08 -2.62 9.43
N CYS A 318 10.98 -3.43 10.46
CA CYS A 318 11.42 -4.81 10.40
C CYS A 318 10.29 -5.75 9.98
N VAL A 319 10.70 -6.90 9.44
CA VAL A 319 9.80 -7.97 9.04
C VAL A 319 10.24 -9.32 9.60
N LYS A 320 9.30 -10.25 9.76
CA LYS A 320 9.52 -11.62 10.26
C LYS A 320 8.67 -12.59 9.45
N ASP A 321 9.28 -13.65 8.93
CA ASP A 321 8.54 -14.64 8.13
C ASP A 321 7.50 -15.38 9.01
N TYR A 322 6.30 -15.58 8.47
CA TYR A 322 5.24 -16.34 9.13
C TYR A 322 5.59 -17.84 9.08
N GLN A 323 5.61 -18.50 10.24
CA GLN A 323 5.86 -19.94 10.35
C GLN A 323 4.55 -20.73 10.31
#